data_AF-A0A2S5RE43-F1
#
_entry.id   AF-A0A2S5RE43-F1
#
_cell.length_a   1.000
_cell.length_b   1.000
_cell.length_c   1.000
_cell.angle_alpha   90.00
_cell.angle_beta   90.00
_cell.angle_gamma   90.00
#
_symmetry.space_group_name_H-M   'P 1'
#
loop_
_entity.id
_entity.type
_entity.pdbx_description
1 polymer ?
#
loop_
_entity_poly.entity_id
_entity_poly.type
_entity_poly.pdbx_seq_one_letter_code
_entity_poly.pdbx_strand_id
1 'polypeptide(L)'
;MYTILVVDDDKEICKTLKGILGDEGFKTHVAQTPDEAMQKVKSENIQLILLDVWFGKDSWDGVNLLERIKQLSPLVPIIMISGHATLELAVKAIKRGAYDFLEKPFDLDRLLLCVRHGLEHAQLRMHQVMAMNEAPAWPFPLAPSLVRLAATDARVLILGEDGTGKTAIAKEMVRRSSRKDKSILILEAQELNTLEELELLGMEEHQTVRHVGIFEQAQGGTIILRNVDCLNPSLQQILSELWDLNGIYRVNSQNLVPLNVRFLATARDTFFSQSSTFSKEFFDRIALNHFILKAFRHHKDELKLWVEYLISFFSLRYQKSLKPLDSVILRALQLYEWPGNITQLSNIIENAVIVAKTDTLTAENFVLPVVVPSSSVHQDLFSLSLTDARSMFEYFYISYRLSEENGNVSIVARKIGMERSALHRKIKHLSERREKINEKNKIRAFV
;
A
#
# COMPACT_ATOMS: atom_id res chain seq x y z
N MET A 1 4.27 16.60 19.83
CA MET A 1 4.90 16.54 21.16
C MET A 1 5.14 15.08 21.45
N TYR A 2 6.39 14.67 21.65
CA TYR A 2 6.68 13.26 21.88
C TYR A 2 6.47 12.89 23.34
N THR A 3 6.00 11.68 23.57
CA THR A 3 5.71 11.06 24.84
C THR A 3 6.80 10.05 25.16
N ILE A 4 7.52 10.29 26.25
CA ILE A 4 8.62 9.45 26.73
C ILE A 4 8.18 8.78 28.03
N LEU A 5 8.45 7.48 28.15
CA LEU A 5 8.25 6.73 29.40
C LEU A 5 9.60 6.52 30.08
N VAL A 6 9.71 6.96 31.33
CA VAL A 6 10.86 6.68 32.20
C VAL A 6 10.49 5.54 33.13
N VAL A 7 11.28 4.48 33.17
CA VAL A 7 11.06 3.28 33.97
C VAL A 7 12.26 3.05 34.86
N ASP A 8 12.12 3.40 36.14
CA ASP A 8 13.19 3.37 37.15
C ASP A 8 12.54 3.26 38.54
N ASP A 9 13.11 2.46 39.44
CA ASP A 9 12.59 2.26 40.79
C ASP A 9 13.03 3.38 41.74
N ASP A 10 14.08 4.13 41.37
CA ASP A 10 14.51 5.33 42.07
C ASP A 10 13.64 6.55 41.71
N LYS A 11 12.93 7.04 42.72
CA LYS A 11 12.02 8.18 42.60
C LYS A 11 12.75 9.49 42.26
N GLU A 12 13.97 9.68 42.76
CA GLU A 12 14.75 10.90 42.51
C GLU A 12 15.26 10.93 41.07
N ILE A 13 15.68 9.78 40.54
CA ILE A 13 16.08 9.65 39.13
C ILE A 13 14.89 9.92 38.21
N CYS A 14 13.75 9.30 38.51
CA CYS A 14 12.50 9.56 37.79
C CYS A 14 12.12 11.04 37.75
N LYS A 15 12.21 11.72 38.91
CA LYS A 15 11.87 13.15 39.04
C LYS A 15 12.83 14.02 38.25
N THR A 16 14.12 13.71 38.29
CA THR A 16 15.17 14.43 37.57
C THR A 16 14.99 14.30 36.06
N LEU A 17 14.84 13.07 35.55
CA LEU A 17 14.60 12.80 34.13
C LEU A 17 13.29 13.43 33.65
N LYS A 18 12.23 13.39 34.47
CA LYS A 18 10.97 14.04 34.14
C LYS A 18 11.10 15.55 34.01
N GLY A 19 11.86 16.21 34.88
CA GLY A 19 12.15 17.64 34.81
C GLY A 19 12.91 18.00 33.54
N ILE A 20 14.05 17.33 33.33
CA ILE A 20 14.92 17.53 32.16
C ILE A 20 14.16 17.38 30.84
N LEU A 21 13.41 16.29 30.68
CA LEU A 21 12.67 16.03 29.45
C LEU A 21 11.47 16.99 29.28
N GLY A 22 10.89 17.45 30.39
CA GLY A 22 9.81 18.43 30.39
C GLY A 22 10.28 19.81 29.91
N ASP A 23 11.46 20.26 30.35
CA ASP A 23 12.06 21.54 29.94
C ASP A 23 12.36 21.57 28.43
N GLU A 24 12.66 20.41 27.84
CA GLU A 24 12.87 20.23 26.38
C GLU A 24 11.56 20.02 25.59
N GLY A 25 10.40 20.12 26.25
CA GLY A 25 9.09 20.06 25.60
C GLY A 25 8.57 18.64 25.31
N PHE A 26 9.09 17.62 25.98
CA PHE A 26 8.55 16.26 25.91
C PHE A 26 7.46 16.02 26.96
N LYS A 27 6.44 15.22 26.62
CA LYS A 27 5.47 14.70 27.59
C LYS A 27 6.10 13.48 28.27
N THR A 28 6.31 13.53 29.58
CA THR A 28 7.01 12.44 30.28
C THR A 28 6.10 11.71 31.27
N HIS A 29 5.96 10.41 31.05
CA HIS A 29 5.38 9.47 32.01
C HIS A 29 6.50 8.75 32.77
N VAL A 30 6.20 8.30 33.98
CA VAL A 30 7.15 7.59 34.86
C VAL A 30 6.51 6.28 35.30
N ALA A 31 7.22 5.16 35.35
CA ALA A 31 6.78 3.93 35.97
C ALA A 31 7.82 3.41 36.97
N GLN A 32 7.37 3.00 38.16
CA GLN A 32 8.24 2.54 39.25
C GLN A 32 8.14 1.02 39.46
N THR A 33 7.25 0.33 38.74
CA THR A 33 7.16 -1.13 38.75
C THR A 33 7.02 -1.70 37.33
N PRO A 34 7.40 -2.97 37.09
CA PRO A 34 7.22 -3.63 35.80
C PRO A 34 5.77 -3.65 35.32
N ASP A 35 4.83 -3.86 36.23
CA ASP A 35 3.40 -3.87 35.91
C ASP A 35 2.91 -2.48 35.50
N GLU A 36 3.35 -1.43 36.19
CA GLU A 36 3.03 -0.05 35.83
C GLU A 36 3.63 0.33 34.47
N ALA A 37 4.86 -0.11 34.19
CA ALA A 37 5.52 0.12 32.91
C ALA A 37 4.75 -0.55 31.76
N MET A 38 4.39 -1.84 31.92
CA MET A 38 3.61 -2.58 30.94
C MET A 38 2.20 -1.99 30.75
N GLN A 39 1.56 -1.53 31.82
CA GLN A 39 0.27 -0.86 31.74
C GLN A 39 0.37 0.43 30.93
N LYS A 40 1.38 1.27 31.19
CA LYS A 40 1.58 2.54 30.47
C LYS A 40 1.95 2.34 29.01
N VAL A 41 2.75 1.32 28.69
CA VAL A 41 3.02 0.95 27.29
C VAL A 41 1.74 0.54 26.56
N LYS A 42 0.76 -0.07 27.24
CA LYS A 42 -0.54 -0.46 26.66
C LYS A 42 -1.54 0.70 26.54
N SER A 43 -1.55 1.61 27.52
CA SER A 43 -2.59 2.64 27.63
C SER A 43 -2.19 4.00 27.03
N GLU A 44 -0.90 4.25 26.85
CA GLU A 44 -0.37 5.54 26.36
C GLU A 44 0.39 5.37 25.04
N ASN A 45 0.35 6.39 24.19
CA ASN A 45 1.15 6.41 22.96
C ASN A 45 2.60 6.80 23.26
N ILE A 46 3.40 5.82 23.72
CA ILE A 46 4.81 5.99 24.06
C ILE A 46 5.69 5.90 22.80
N GLN A 47 6.49 6.93 22.52
CA GLN A 47 7.40 6.94 21.36
C GLN A 47 8.87 6.64 21.71
N LEU A 48 9.25 6.67 22.99
CA LEU A 48 10.56 6.25 23.46
C LEU A 48 10.50 5.83 24.92
N ILE A 49 11.28 4.82 25.31
CA ILE A 49 11.35 4.35 26.69
C ILE A 49 12.79 4.48 27.20
N LEU A 50 12.96 5.10 28.37
CA LEU A 50 14.17 5.05 29.17
C LEU A 50 13.96 4.00 30.26
N LEU A 51 14.80 2.96 30.31
CA LEU A 51 14.59 1.80 31.18
C LEU A 51 15.83 1.48 32.00
N ASP A 52 15.72 1.44 33.33
CA ASP A 52 16.82 0.95 34.17
C ASP A 52 17.06 -0.55 33.94
N VAL A 53 18.33 -0.94 33.85
CA VAL A 53 18.75 -2.35 33.82
C VAL A 53 18.42 -3.06 35.14
N TRP A 54 18.55 -2.36 36.25
CA TRP A 54 18.33 -2.88 37.60
C TRP A 54 16.97 -2.45 38.12
N PHE A 55 15.92 -3.03 37.54
CA PHE A 55 14.55 -2.62 37.83
C PHE A 55 13.77 -3.76 38.50
N GLY A 56 13.72 -3.78 39.83
CA GLY A 56 13.03 -4.82 40.61
C GLY A 56 13.89 -5.46 41.71
N LYS A 57 13.35 -6.47 42.40
CA LYS A 57 14.04 -7.13 43.54
C LYS A 57 15.10 -8.15 43.12
N ASP A 58 15.06 -8.62 41.87
CA ASP A 58 16.01 -9.59 41.32
C ASP A 58 17.10 -8.92 40.49
N SER A 59 18.30 -9.51 40.48
CA SER A 59 19.36 -9.09 39.59
C SER A 59 18.92 -9.27 38.14
N TRP A 60 18.83 -8.16 37.39
CA TRP A 60 18.72 -8.14 35.92
C TRP A 60 17.30 -8.23 35.30
N ASP A 61 16.26 -7.78 36.02
CA ASP A 61 14.86 -7.83 35.54
C ASP A 61 14.52 -6.78 34.44
N GLY A 62 15.26 -5.67 34.36
CA GLY A 62 15.05 -4.63 33.32
C GLY A 62 15.25 -5.15 31.90
N VAL A 63 16.14 -6.13 31.69
CA VAL A 63 16.35 -6.76 30.37
C VAL A 63 15.21 -7.73 30.01
N ASN A 64 14.58 -8.38 31.00
CA ASN A 64 13.40 -9.20 30.74
C ASN A 64 12.20 -8.31 30.37
N LEU A 65 12.07 -7.16 31.03
CA LEU A 65 11.05 -6.16 30.71
C LEU A 65 11.26 -5.58 29.31
N LEU A 66 12.51 -5.30 28.91
CA LEU A 66 12.87 -4.90 27.54
C LEU A 66 12.30 -5.90 26.51
N GLU A 67 12.54 -7.20 26.69
CA GLU A 67 12.06 -8.23 25.75
C GLU A 67 10.53 -8.27 25.68
N ARG A 68 9.84 -8.19 26.82
CA ARG A 68 8.36 -8.16 26.89
C ARG A 68 7.78 -6.92 26.19
N ILE A 69 8.37 -5.75 26.41
CA ILE A 69 7.95 -4.52 25.74
C ILE A 69 8.21 -4.62 24.23
N LYS A 70 9.33 -5.20 23.80
CA LYS A 70 9.62 -5.41 22.38
C LYS A 70 8.68 -6.38 21.68
N GLN A 71 8.14 -7.36 22.39
CA GLN A 71 7.09 -8.24 21.86
C GLN A 71 5.77 -7.47 21.62
N LEU A 72 5.42 -6.56 22.52
CA LEU A 72 4.18 -5.78 22.43
C LEU A 72 4.31 -4.58 21.47
N SER A 73 5.46 -3.94 21.43
CA SER A 73 5.72 -2.69 20.71
C SER A 73 7.12 -2.70 20.09
N PRO A 74 7.33 -3.49 19.02
CA PRO A 74 8.66 -3.74 18.46
C PRO A 74 9.35 -2.49 17.90
N LEU A 75 8.54 -1.51 17.48
CA LEU A 75 9.01 -0.27 16.85
C LEU A 75 9.43 0.81 17.84
N VAL A 76 9.04 0.72 19.12
CA VAL A 76 9.39 1.71 20.14
C VAL A 76 10.86 1.55 20.51
N PRO A 77 11.73 2.55 20.34
CA PRO A 77 13.12 2.52 20.80
C PRO A 77 13.17 2.49 22.33
N ILE A 78 14.07 1.67 22.86
CA ILE A 78 14.27 1.52 24.31
C ILE A 78 15.74 1.79 24.60
N ILE A 79 16.01 2.82 25.39
CA ILE A 79 17.37 3.17 25.83
C ILE A 79 17.53 2.64 27.24
N MET A 80 18.49 1.74 27.43
CA MET A 80 18.78 1.18 28.75
C MET A 80 19.64 2.16 29.55
N ILE A 81 19.38 2.30 30.84
CA ILE A 81 20.15 3.13 31.75
C ILE A 81 20.73 2.26 32.87
N SER A 82 21.99 2.43 33.26
CA SER A 82 22.57 1.68 34.39
C SER A 82 23.70 2.42 35.10
N GLY A 83 23.80 2.29 36.43
CA GLY A 83 24.93 2.81 37.22
C GLY A 83 26.14 1.89 37.34
N HIS A 84 26.03 0.65 36.89
CA HIS A 84 27.15 -0.30 36.80
C HIS A 84 27.28 -0.79 35.36
N ALA A 85 27.62 0.14 34.46
CA ALA A 85 27.79 -0.21 33.06
C ALA A 85 29.07 -1.02 32.86
N THR A 86 28.92 -2.29 32.52
CA THR A 86 30.00 -3.03 31.87
C THR A 86 29.73 -3.07 30.37
N LEU A 87 30.79 -3.06 29.57
CA LEU A 87 30.69 -3.16 28.10
C LEU A 87 29.93 -4.44 27.68
N GLU A 88 30.09 -5.52 28.45
CA GLU A 88 29.36 -6.77 28.26
C GLU A 88 27.84 -6.61 28.43
N LEU A 89 27.41 -5.86 29.45
CA LEU A 89 25.99 -5.60 29.75
C LEU A 89 25.33 -4.78 28.64
N ALA A 90 26.01 -3.72 28.18
CA ALA A 90 25.55 -2.88 27.09
C ALA A 90 25.41 -3.69 25.80
N VAL A 91 26.43 -4.48 25.43
CA VAL A 91 26.38 -5.36 24.24
C VAL A 91 25.23 -6.36 24.34
N LYS A 92 24.97 -6.93 25.53
CA LYS A 92 23.88 -7.90 25.73
C LYS A 92 22.50 -7.26 25.62
N ALA A 93 22.32 -6.05 26.14
CA ALA A 93 21.08 -5.28 26.00
C ALA A 93 20.78 -4.92 24.55
N ILE A 94 21.79 -4.44 23.80
CA ILE A 94 21.64 -4.13 22.37
C ILE A 94 21.28 -5.38 21.57
N LYS A 95 21.95 -6.52 21.84
CA LYS A 95 21.61 -7.82 21.21
C LYS A 95 20.18 -8.29 21.49
N ARG A 96 19.58 -7.87 22.61
CA ARG A 96 18.19 -8.17 23.01
C ARG A 96 17.17 -7.13 22.53
N GLY A 97 17.61 -6.15 21.74
CA GLY A 97 16.73 -5.21 21.06
C GLY A 97 16.68 -3.81 21.69
N ALA A 98 17.50 -3.51 22.71
CA ALA A 98 17.68 -2.12 23.11
C ALA A 98 18.22 -1.29 21.92
N TYR A 99 17.77 -0.05 21.82
CA TYR A 99 18.21 0.89 20.80
C TYR A 99 19.61 1.43 21.15
N ASP A 100 19.77 1.85 22.40
CA ASP A 100 21.02 2.41 22.90
C ASP A 100 21.16 2.13 24.40
N PHE A 101 22.31 2.46 24.96
CA PHE A 101 22.65 2.26 26.36
C PHE A 101 23.35 3.49 26.94
N LEU A 102 22.93 3.92 28.14
CA LEU A 102 23.43 5.08 28.86
C LEU A 102 23.94 4.69 30.25
N GLU A 103 25.16 5.09 30.57
CA GLU A 103 25.78 4.87 31.89
C GLU A 103 25.47 6.04 32.83
N LYS A 104 25.01 5.76 34.06
CA LYS A 104 24.92 6.72 35.17
C LYS A 104 26.32 6.86 35.80
N PRO A 105 26.82 8.07 36.08
CA PRO A 105 26.20 9.37 35.79
C PRO A 105 26.34 9.76 34.32
N PHE A 106 25.25 10.25 33.73
CA PHE A 106 25.23 10.75 32.36
C PHE A 106 25.15 12.28 32.33
N ASP A 107 25.79 12.87 31.34
CA ASP A 107 25.64 14.29 31.02
C ASP A 107 24.28 14.55 30.35
N LEU A 108 23.69 15.72 30.63
CA LEU A 108 22.43 16.18 30.06
C LEU A 108 22.46 16.18 28.53
N ASP A 109 23.53 16.69 27.92
CA ASP A 109 23.67 16.78 26.46
C ASP A 109 23.68 15.37 25.84
N ARG A 110 24.34 14.42 26.51
CA ARG A 110 24.39 13.02 26.06
C ARG A 110 23.02 12.35 26.14
N LEU A 111 22.27 12.55 27.22
CA LEU A 111 20.91 12.04 27.36
C LEU A 111 20.00 12.59 26.24
N LEU A 112 20.00 13.91 26.06
CA LEU A 112 19.14 14.56 25.06
C LEU A 112 19.51 14.14 23.63
N LEU A 113 20.80 13.99 23.34
CA LEU A 113 21.26 13.48 22.04
C LEU A 113 20.76 12.06 21.78
N CYS A 114 20.92 11.15 22.74
CA CYS A 114 20.42 9.76 22.62
C CYS A 114 18.89 9.72 22.46
N VAL A 115 18.15 10.55 23.20
CA VAL A 115 16.69 10.64 23.08
C VAL A 115 16.27 11.16 21.70
N ARG A 116 16.90 12.23 21.21
CA ARG A 116 16.60 12.80 19.87
C ARG A 116 16.90 11.79 18.77
N HIS A 117 18.07 11.15 18.81
CA HIS A 117 18.42 10.09 17.85
C HIS A 117 17.48 8.88 17.94
N GLY A 118 17.08 8.48 19.15
CA GLY A 118 16.11 7.40 19.35
C GLY A 118 14.75 7.72 18.73
N LEU A 119 14.24 8.94 18.95
CA LEU A 119 12.99 9.40 18.35
C LEU A 119 13.09 9.53 16.82
N GLU A 120 14.19 10.07 16.31
CA GLU A 120 14.44 10.15 14.87
C GLU A 120 14.54 8.76 14.26
N HIS A 121 15.23 7.81 14.89
CA HIS A 121 15.28 6.42 14.45
C HIS A 121 13.90 5.76 14.51
N ALA A 122 13.07 6.02 15.53
CA ALA A 122 11.70 5.53 15.59
C ALA A 122 10.86 6.07 14.43
N GLN A 123 10.99 7.36 14.13
CA GLN A 123 10.33 7.98 12.99
C GLN A 123 10.85 7.38 11.69
N LEU A 124 12.16 7.26 11.51
CA LEU A 124 12.78 6.67 10.32
C LEU A 124 12.41 5.20 10.17
N ARG A 125 12.28 4.42 11.25
CA ARG A 125 11.81 3.03 11.21
C ARG A 125 10.32 2.92 10.93
N MET A 126 9.48 3.80 11.47
CA MET A 126 8.08 3.86 11.07
C MET A 126 7.98 4.24 9.59
N HIS A 127 8.75 5.22 9.14
CA HIS A 127 8.86 5.57 7.72
C HIS A 127 9.46 4.43 6.89
N GLN A 128 10.44 3.66 7.37
CA GLN A 128 11.06 2.53 6.67
C GLN A 128 10.18 1.29 6.68
N VAL A 129 9.39 1.02 7.71
CA VAL A 129 8.38 -0.05 7.71
C VAL A 129 7.20 0.36 6.81
N MET A 130 6.87 1.66 6.76
CA MET A 130 5.94 2.22 5.79
C MET A 130 6.52 2.32 4.36
N ALA A 131 7.85 2.43 4.20
CA ALA A 131 8.56 2.59 2.92
C ALA A 131 9.12 1.28 2.35
N MET A 132 9.42 0.28 3.17
CA MET A 132 9.76 -1.08 2.71
C MET A 132 8.54 -1.75 2.05
N ASN A 133 7.34 -1.26 2.37
CA ASN A 133 6.06 -1.53 1.72
C ASN A 133 5.63 -0.44 0.71
N GLU A 134 6.54 0.40 0.19
CA GLU A 134 6.18 1.34 -0.86
C GLU A 134 5.82 0.59 -2.14
N ALA A 135 4.51 0.39 -2.31
CA ALA A 135 3.91 0.42 -3.62
C ALA A 135 4.38 1.70 -4.34
N PRO A 136 4.71 1.63 -5.63
CA PRO A 136 5.17 2.77 -6.41
C PRO A 136 4.27 3.99 -6.17
N ALA A 137 4.87 5.12 -5.80
CA ALA A 137 4.15 6.39 -5.65
C ALA A 137 3.45 6.75 -6.98
N TRP A 138 2.37 7.53 -6.90
CA TRP A 138 1.64 7.98 -8.08
C TRP A 138 2.50 9.00 -8.85
N PRO A 139 2.99 8.69 -10.07
CA PRO A 139 3.98 9.51 -10.73
C PRO A 139 3.36 10.61 -11.62
N PHE A 140 2.03 10.66 -11.75
CA PHE A 140 1.32 11.61 -12.60
C PHE A 140 0.73 12.77 -11.80
N PRO A 141 0.53 13.94 -12.42
CA PRO A 141 -0.29 14.99 -11.83
C PRO A 141 -1.70 14.48 -11.50
N LEU A 142 -2.20 14.80 -10.32
CA LEU A 142 -3.59 14.52 -9.97
C LEU A 142 -4.53 15.31 -10.90
N ALA A 143 -5.69 14.72 -11.21
CA ALA A 143 -6.76 15.43 -11.90
C ALA A 143 -7.14 16.71 -11.14
N PRO A 144 -7.49 17.82 -11.82
CA PRO A 144 -7.83 19.07 -11.16
C PRO A 144 -8.94 18.96 -10.10
N SER A 145 -9.90 18.04 -10.29
CA SER A 145 -10.93 17.72 -9.30
C SER A 145 -10.34 17.13 -8.02
N LEU A 146 -9.43 16.17 -8.15
CA LEU A 146 -8.71 15.57 -7.01
C LEU A 146 -7.81 16.58 -6.30
N VAL A 147 -7.17 17.50 -7.02
CA VAL A 147 -6.38 18.57 -6.41
C VAL A 147 -7.25 19.47 -5.52
N ARG A 148 -8.44 19.86 -5.99
CA ARG A 148 -9.39 20.64 -5.18
C ARG A 148 -9.87 19.87 -3.95
N LEU A 149 -10.17 18.58 -4.10
CA LEU A 149 -10.58 17.73 -2.98
C LEU A 149 -9.42 17.46 -2.00
N ALA A 150 -8.18 17.36 -2.47
CA ALA A 150 -7.01 17.17 -1.62
C ALA A 150 -6.77 18.38 -0.70
N ALA A 151 -7.07 19.59 -1.17
CA ALA A 151 -6.94 20.84 -0.41
C ALA A 151 -7.96 21.00 0.73
N THR A 152 -9.02 20.20 0.76
CA THR A 152 -10.04 20.22 1.83
C THR A 152 -9.89 19.02 2.76
N ASP A 153 -10.53 19.06 3.94
CA ASP A 153 -10.68 17.89 4.83
C ASP A 153 -11.90 17.02 4.46
N ALA A 154 -12.46 17.20 3.25
CA ALA A 154 -13.59 16.42 2.80
C ALA A 154 -13.24 14.92 2.71
N ARG A 155 -14.23 14.11 3.07
CA ARG A 155 -14.20 12.66 2.88
C ARG A 155 -14.34 12.35 1.40
N VAL A 156 -13.47 11.49 0.87
CA VAL A 156 -13.42 11.17 -0.57
C VAL A 156 -13.38 9.67 -0.79
N LEU A 157 -14.28 9.16 -1.63
CA LEU A 157 -14.35 7.78 -2.10
C LEU A 157 -13.71 7.64 -3.49
N ILE A 158 -12.63 6.88 -3.59
CA ILE A 158 -11.93 6.60 -4.85
C ILE A 158 -12.38 5.24 -5.38
N LEU A 159 -13.05 5.25 -6.51
CA LEU A 159 -13.58 4.07 -7.18
C LEU A 159 -12.68 3.66 -8.34
N GLY A 160 -12.64 2.38 -8.66
CA GLY A 160 -11.92 1.86 -9.82
C GLY A 160 -11.70 0.37 -9.73
N GLU A 161 -11.36 -0.25 -10.85
CA GLU A 161 -11.01 -1.66 -10.90
C GLU A 161 -9.81 -2.00 -10.00
N ASP A 162 -9.62 -3.28 -9.72
CA ASP A 162 -8.49 -3.75 -8.93
C ASP A 162 -7.16 -3.47 -9.65
N GLY A 163 -6.18 -3.02 -8.86
CA GLY A 163 -4.86 -2.66 -9.36
C GLY A 163 -4.76 -1.36 -10.14
N THR A 164 -5.80 -0.52 -10.19
CA THR A 164 -5.75 0.81 -10.85
C THR A 164 -4.94 1.87 -10.08
N GLY A 165 -4.45 1.57 -8.87
CA GLY A 165 -3.65 2.53 -8.08
C GLY A 165 -4.47 3.44 -7.17
N LYS A 166 -5.69 3.05 -6.80
CA LYS A 166 -6.58 3.80 -5.87
C LYS A 166 -5.87 4.27 -4.59
N THR A 167 -5.13 3.37 -3.94
CA THR A 167 -4.38 3.69 -2.72
C THR A 167 -3.21 4.66 -2.97
N ALA A 168 -2.55 4.56 -4.13
CA ALA A 168 -1.47 5.47 -4.49
C ALA A 168 -2.00 6.90 -4.71
N ILE A 169 -3.17 7.04 -5.36
CA ILE A 169 -3.87 8.33 -5.47
C ILE A 169 -4.27 8.86 -4.10
N ALA A 170 -4.84 8.02 -3.22
CA ALA A 170 -5.19 8.44 -1.87
C ALA A 170 -3.99 9.00 -1.09
N LYS A 171 -2.84 8.32 -1.14
CA LYS A 171 -1.58 8.80 -0.54
C LYS A 171 -1.13 10.13 -1.14
N GLU A 172 -1.20 10.28 -2.45
CA GLU A 172 -0.83 11.52 -3.14
C GLU A 172 -1.77 12.69 -2.78
N MET A 173 -3.07 12.42 -2.57
CA MET A 173 -3.99 13.42 -2.04
C MET A 173 -3.57 13.90 -0.64
N VAL A 174 -3.11 12.99 0.24
CA VAL A 174 -2.61 13.39 1.56
C VAL A 174 -1.36 14.26 1.44
N ARG A 175 -0.41 13.92 0.56
CA ARG A 175 0.81 14.74 0.34
C ARG A 175 0.50 16.17 -0.11
N ARG A 176 -0.65 16.40 -0.76
CA ARG A 176 -1.11 17.72 -1.23
C ARG A 176 -2.08 18.42 -0.27
N SER A 177 -2.39 17.80 0.86
CA SER A 177 -3.31 18.34 1.85
C SER A 177 -2.59 19.18 2.93
N SER A 178 -3.37 19.86 3.77
CA SER A 178 -2.88 20.50 5.00
C SER A 178 -2.30 19.50 6.01
N ARG A 179 -2.59 18.20 5.87
CA ARG A 179 -2.15 17.10 6.73
C ARG A 179 -0.95 16.32 6.19
N LYS A 180 -0.23 16.86 5.20
CA LYS A 180 0.92 16.20 4.55
C LYS A 180 2.02 15.73 5.51
N ASP A 181 2.22 16.44 6.63
CA ASP A 181 3.25 16.14 7.64
C ASP A 181 2.66 15.39 8.86
N LYS A 182 1.43 14.88 8.75
CA LYS A 182 0.71 14.16 9.81
C LYS A 182 0.68 12.65 9.53
N SER A 183 0.31 11.87 10.54
CA SER A 183 0.23 10.41 10.42
C SER A 183 -0.81 9.99 9.37
N ILE A 184 -0.47 8.95 8.62
CA ILE A 184 -1.37 8.27 7.69
C ILE A 184 -1.54 6.85 8.19
N LEU A 185 -2.79 6.45 8.44
CA LEU A 185 -3.13 5.09 8.81
C LEU A 185 -3.91 4.44 7.66
N ILE A 186 -3.44 3.30 7.17
CA ILE A 186 -4.07 2.59 6.04
C ILE A 186 -4.65 1.30 6.60
N LEU A 187 -5.95 1.13 6.44
CA LEU A 187 -6.71 0.02 7.02
C LEU A 187 -7.47 -0.70 5.91
N GLU A 188 -7.41 -2.02 5.87
CA GLU A 188 -8.19 -2.84 4.93
C GLU A 188 -9.54 -3.20 5.56
N ALA A 189 -10.65 -3.02 4.83
CA ALA A 189 -11.98 -3.31 5.35
C ALA A 189 -12.13 -4.75 5.85
N GLN A 190 -11.49 -5.72 5.19
CA GLN A 190 -11.50 -7.12 5.60
C GLN A 190 -10.79 -7.34 6.94
N GLU A 191 -9.67 -6.66 7.17
CA GLU A 191 -8.96 -6.71 8.45
C GLU A 191 -9.79 -6.05 9.54
N LEU A 192 -10.36 -4.87 9.26
CA LEU A 192 -11.23 -4.16 10.20
C LEU A 192 -12.42 -5.01 10.64
N ASN A 193 -13.04 -5.76 9.73
CA ASN A 193 -14.17 -6.64 10.05
C ASN A 193 -13.84 -7.70 11.11
N THR A 194 -12.55 -8.03 11.30
CA THR A 194 -12.11 -9.03 12.29
C THR A 194 -11.80 -8.44 13.65
N LEU A 195 -11.70 -7.11 13.76
CA LEU A 195 -11.37 -6.41 14.99
C LEU A 195 -12.61 -6.30 15.89
N GLU A 196 -12.38 -6.37 17.20
CA GLU A 196 -13.44 -6.14 18.19
C GLU A 196 -13.73 -4.64 18.35
N GLU A 197 -14.94 -4.29 18.81
CA GLU A 197 -15.33 -2.89 19.02
C GLU A 197 -14.37 -2.13 19.95
N LEU A 198 -13.80 -2.79 20.95
CA LEU A 198 -12.83 -2.19 21.87
C LEU A 198 -11.51 -1.80 21.20
N GLU A 199 -11.12 -2.51 20.13
CA GLU A 199 -9.90 -2.20 19.36
C GLU A 199 -10.15 -1.02 18.43
N LEU A 200 -11.37 -0.90 17.91
CA LEU A 200 -11.79 0.16 17.01
C LEU A 200 -12.03 1.49 17.76
N LEU A 201 -12.83 1.43 18.82
CA LEU A 201 -13.35 2.58 19.56
C LEU A 201 -12.56 2.89 20.85
N GLY A 202 -11.83 1.92 21.38
CA GLY A 202 -11.21 2.02 22.70
C GLY A 202 -12.16 1.65 23.83
N MET A 203 -11.64 1.60 25.04
CA MET A 203 -12.39 1.23 26.25
C MET A 203 -12.06 2.18 27.39
N GLU A 204 -13.10 2.57 28.12
CA GLU A 204 -13.01 3.34 29.35
C GLU A 204 -13.63 2.54 30.50
N GLU A 205 -13.01 2.57 31.66
CA GLU A 205 -13.55 1.91 32.85
C GLU A 205 -13.38 2.86 34.03
N HIS A 206 -14.47 3.16 34.75
CA HIS A 206 -14.46 4.11 35.88
C HIS A 206 -13.80 5.47 35.52
N GLN A 207 -14.12 6.03 34.35
CA GLN A 207 -13.55 7.28 33.82
C GLN A 207 -12.04 7.25 33.53
N THR A 208 -11.42 6.07 33.56
CA THR A 208 -10.01 5.86 33.22
C THR A 208 -9.92 5.16 31.88
N VAL A 209 -9.14 5.72 30.94
CA VAL A 209 -8.91 5.11 29.63
C VAL A 209 -8.07 3.84 29.81
N ARG A 210 -8.64 2.70 29.44
CA ARG A 210 -7.97 1.38 29.50
C ARG A 210 -7.29 1.05 28.18
N HIS A 211 -7.93 1.41 27.07
CA HIS A 211 -7.45 1.12 25.72
C HIS A 211 -7.82 2.27 24.76
N VAL A 212 -6.86 2.70 23.94
CA VAL A 212 -7.08 3.73 22.92
C VAL A 212 -7.36 3.05 21.58
N GLY A 213 -8.56 3.30 21.04
CA GLY A 213 -9.01 2.68 19.78
C GLY A 213 -8.26 3.19 18.56
N ILE A 214 -8.29 2.41 17.48
CA ILE A 214 -7.57 2.69 16.24
C ILE A 214 -7.96 4.03 15.61
N PHE A 215 -9.24 4.43 15.72
CA PHE A 215 -9.70 5.71 15.19
C PHE A 215 -9.10 6.88 15.98
N GLU A 216 -9.03 6.77 17.30
CA GLU A 216 -8.42 7.76 18.18
C GLU A 216 -6.90 7.87 17.98
N GLN A 217 -6.22 6.75 17.69
CA GLN A 217 -4.78 6.76 17.37
C GLN A 217 -4.45 7.60 16.11
N ALA A 218 -5.41 7.74 15.20
CA ALA A 218 -5.23 8.53 13.98
C ALA A 218 -5.44 10.05 14.17
N GLN A 219 -5.67 10.52 15.40
CA GLN A 219 -6.00 11.91 15.71
C GLN A 219 -5.04 12.92 15.06
N GLY A 220 -5.60 13.91 14.36
CA GLY A 220 -4.85 14.92 13.61
C GLY A 220 -4.27 14.45 12.27
N GLY A 221 -4.39 13.16 11.95
CA GLY A 221 -3.91 12.51 10.74
C GLY A 221 -5.01 12.23 9.70
N THR A 222 -4.73 11.27 8.82
CA THR A 222 -5.65 10.76 7.80
C THR A 222 -5.75 9.24 7.86
N ILE A 223 -6.97 8.72 7.84
CA ILE A 223 -7.25 7.29 7.64
C ILE A 223 -7.58 7.04 6.17
N ILE A 224 -6.91 6.06 5.57
CA ILE A 224 -7.23 5.52 4.24
C ILE A 224 -7.88 4.15 4.44
N LEU A 225 -9.20 4.07 4.25
CA LEU A 225 -9.97 2.84 4.29
C LEU A 225 -9.95 2.15 2.92
N ARG A 226 -9.33 0.97 2.82
CA ARG A 226 -9.30 0.19 1.59
C ARG A 226 -10.47 -0.76 1.50
N ASN A 227 -10.93 -0.95 0.27
CA ASN A 227 -12.03 -1.84 -0.14
C ASN A 227 -13.28 -1.73 0.75
N VAL A 228 -13.80 -0.51 0.94
CA VAL A 228 -14.97 -0.26 1.80
C VAL A 228 -16.24 -0.98 1.34
N ASP A 229 -16.27 -1.50 0.11
CA ASP A 229 -17.30 -2.41 -0.38
C ASP A 229 -17.36 -3.76 0.37
N CYS A 230 -16.31 -4.12 1.12
CA CYS A 230 -16.26 -5.34 1.92
C CYS A 230 -16.65 -5.14 3.39
N LEU A 231 -17.07 -3.94 3.83
CA LEU A 231 -17.40 -3.68 5.23
C LEU A 231 -18.68 -4.42 5.65
N ASN A 232 -18.64 -5.03 6.84
CA ASN A 232 -19.81 -5.66 7.46
C ASN A 232 -20.81 -4.60 7.98
N PRO A 233 -22.07 -4.96 8.25
CA PRO A 233 -23.09 -3.99 8.71
C PRO A 233 -22.74 -3.29 10.04
N SER A 234 -22.07 -3.98 10.97
CA SER A 234 -21.67 -3.40 12.26
C SER A 234 -20.67 -2.25 12.08
N LEU A 235 -19.64 -2.45 11.26
CA LEU A 235 -18.68 -1.39 10.95
C LEU A 235 -19.29 -0.25 10.13
N GLN A 236 -20.23 -0.54 9.23
CA GLN A 236 -20.95 0.51 8.52
C GLN A 236 -21.72 1.41 9.49
N GLN A 237 -22.34 0.84 10.52
CA GLN A 237 -23.01 1.59 11.58
C GLN A 237 -22.00 2.43 12.38
N ILE A 238 -20.92 1.83 12.87
CA ILE A 238 -19.88 2.53 13.66
C ILE A 238 -19.30 3.71 12.88
N LEU A 239 -18.95 3.52 11.60
CA LEU A 239 -18.40 4.59 10.78
C LEU A 239 -19.43 5.70 10.53
N SER A 240 -20.70 5.35 10.35
CA SER A 240 -21.78 6.32 10.16
C SER A 240 -21.96 7.19 11.41
N GLU A 241 -22.04 6.56 12.59
CA GLU A 241 -22.14 7.26 13.87
C GLU A 241 -20.92 8.15 14.12
N LEU A 242 -19.71 7.63 13.84
CA LEU A 242 -18.46 8.39 13.96
C LEU A 242 -18.48 9.66 13.12
N TRP A 243 -18.93 9.57 11.86
CA TRP A 243 -19.00 10.71 10.95
C TRP A 243 -20.10 11.71 11.30
N ASP A 244 -21.19 11.25 11.91
CA ASP A 244 -22.29 12.10 12.32
C ASP A 244 -21.93 12.92 13.56
N LEU A 245 -21.20 12.30 14.48
CA LEU A 245 -20.76 12.92 15.73
C LEU A 245 -19.46 13.73 15.58
N ASN A 246 -18.68 13.51 14.52
CA ASN A 246 -17.27 13.93 14.42
C ASN A 246 -16.45 13.50 15.65
N GLY A 247 -16.70 12.28 16.11
CA GLY A 247 -16.19 11.76 17.37
C GLY A 247 -16.62 10.33 17.61
N ILE A 248 -16.17 9.74 18.71
CA ILE A 248 -16.53 8.38 19.10
C ILE A 248 -16.90 8.32 20.57
N TYR A 249 -17.67 7.31 20.94
CA TYR A 249 -17.82 6.87 22.33
C TYR A 249 -16.93 5.65 22.53
N ARG A 250 -16.11 5.65 23.59
CA ARG A 250 -15.37 4.45 23.98
C ARG A 250 -16.35 3.41 24.53
N VAL A 251 -16.02 2.13 24.40
CA VAL A 251 -16.79 1.05 25.02
C VAL A 251 -16.87 1.31 26.53
N ASN A 252 -18.09 1.21 27.08
CA ASN A 252 -18.45 1.52 28.48
C ASN A 252 -18.30 3.00 28.90
N SER A 253 -18.14 3.91 27.95
CA SER A 253 -18.14 5.37 28.19
C SER A 253 -19.35 6.03 27.55
N GLN A 254 -19.87 7.07 28.20
CA GLN A 254 -20.83 8.00 27.59
C GLN A 254 -20.18 9.34 27.23
N ASN A 255 -18.87 9.47 27.43
CA ASN A 255 -18.13 10.69 27.11
C ASN A 255 -17.77 10.69 25.62
N LEU A 256 -18.22 11.73 24.91
CA LEU A 256 -17.89 11.91 23.50
C LEU A 256 -16.41 12.34 23.38
N VAL A 257 -15.64 11.56 22.63
CA VAL A 257 -14.26 11.88 22.28
C VAL A 257 -14.26 12.53 20.91
N PRO A 258 -13.98 13.85 20.79
CA PRO A 258 -13.96 14.52 19.50
C PRO A 258 -12.80 14.01 18.64
N LEU A 259 -13.12 13.64 17.40
CA LEU A 259 -12.19 13.02 16.47
C LEU A 259 -11.87 13.96 15.30
N ASN A 260 -10.65 14.47 15.26
CA ASN A 260 -10.15 15.32 14.19
C ASN A 260 -9.35 14.49 13.19
N VAL A 261 -10.03 13.64 12.43
CA VAL A 261 -9.42 12.70 11.47
C VAL A 261 -10.05 12.86 10.09
N ARG A 262 -9.21 12.96 9.07
CA ARG A 262 -9.67 12.95 7.68
C ARG A 262 -9.83 11.50 7.21
N PHE A 263 -10.88 11.21 6.45
CA PHE A 263 -11.09 9.89 5.85
C PHE A 263 -10.97 9.95 4.33
N LEU A 264 -10.18 9.04 3.77
CA LEU A 264 -10.19 8.69 2.35
C LEU A 264 -10.58 7.22 2.24
N ALA A 265 -11.38 6.86 1.26
CA ALA A 265 -11.83 5.50 1.06
C ALA A 265 -11.54 5.04 -0.36
N THR A 266 -11.35 3.73 -0.54
CA THR A 266 -11.28 3.11 -1.87
C THR A 266 -12.29 1.99 -2.00
N ALA A 267 -12.89 1.82 -3.17
CA ALA A 267 -13.74 0.67 -3.47
C ALA A 267 -13.64 0.28 -4.95
N ARG A 268 -14.25 -0.85 -5.31
CA ARG A 268 -14.44 -1.25 -6.72
C ARG A 268 -15.35 -0.28 -7.46
N ASP A 269 -15.20 -0.20 -8.78
CA ASP A 269 -16.05 0.60 -9.66
C ASP A 269 -17.53 0.18 -9.64
N THR A 270 -17.80 -1.07 -9.27
CA THR A 270 -19.15 -1.61 -9.05
C THR A 270 -19.84 -1.13 -7.76
N PHE A 271 -19.17 -0.34 -6.90
CA PHE A 271 -19.70 0.11 -5.60
C PHE A 271 -21.14 0.65 -5.67
N PHE A 272 -21.43 1.53 -6.64
CA PHE A 272 -22.77 2.12 -6.79
C PHE A 272 -23.85 1.10 -7.20
N SER A 273 -23.47 0.08 -7.97
CA SER A 273 -24.40 -0.98 -8.38
C SER A 273 -24.79 -1.90 -7.22
N GLN A 274 -24.00 -1.91 -6.15
CA GLN A 274 -24.24 -2.68 -4.93
C GLN A 274 -24.87 -1.82 -3.82
N SER A 275 -25.45 -0.66 -4.14
CA SER A 275 -26.03 0.26 -3.13
C SER A 275 -26.99 -0.42 -2.15
N SER A 276 -27.73 -1.45 -2.57
CA SER A 276 -28.65 -2.21 -1.71
C SER A 276 -27.98 -3.06 -0.64
N THR A 277 -26.67 -3.31 -0.72
CA THR A 277 -25.92 -4.08 0.30
C THR A 277 -25.42 -3.22 1.46
N PHE A 278 -25.51 -1.90 1.33
CA PHE A 278 -25.05 -0.96 2.34
C PHE A 278 -26.22 -0.37 3.12
N SER A 279 -25.99 0.00 4.38
CA SER A 279 -26.94 0.86 5.09
C SER A 279 -27.05 2.20 4.40
N LYS A 280 -28.26 2.78 4.40
CA LYS A 280 -28.53 4.04 3.71
C LYS A 280 -27.69 5.17 4.30
N GLU A 281 -27.57 5.20 5.62
CA GLU A 281 -26.79 6.16 6.39
C GLU A 281 -25.32 6.12 5.97
N PHE A 282 -24.73 4.93 5.90
CA PHE A 282 -23.33 4.76 5.48
C PHE A 282 -23.13 5.20 4.04
N PHE A 283 -23.99 4.72 3.13
CA PHE A 283 -23.87 4.97 1.69
C PHE A 283 -23.95 6.45 1.35
N ASP A 284 -24.94 7.17 1.88
CA ASP A 284 -25.13 8.60 1.63
C ASP A 284 -23.93 9.42 2.14
N ARG A 285 -23.29 8.98 3.23
CA ARG A 285 -22.15 9.64 3.86
C ARG A 285 -20.83 9.38 3.13
N ILE A 286 -20.57 8.15 2.72
CA ILE A 286 -19.32 7.77 2.06
C ILE A 286 -19.29 8.20 0.59
N ALA A 287 -20.43 8.21 -0.10
CA ALA A 287 -20.51 8.49 -1.54
C ALA A 287 -20.53 9.99 -1.88
N LEU A 288 -20.62 10.87 -0.88
CA LEU A 288 -20.82 12.32 -1.05
C LEU A 288 -19.80 12.97 -2.00
N ASN A 289 -18.51 12.71 -1.78
CA ASN A 289 -17.47 13.10 -2.73
C ASN A 289 -16.80 11.83 -3.24
N HIS A 290 -16.93 11.55 -4.53
CA HIS A 290 -16.29 10.40 -5.14
C HIS A 290 -15.51 10.76 -6.39
N PHE A 291 -14.54 9.92 -6.73
CA PHE A 291 -13.75 10.00 -7.94
C PHE A 291 -13.60 8.62 -8.57
N ILE A 292 -13.94 8.50 -9.84
CA ILE A 292 -13.85 7.23 -10.58
C ILE A 292 -12.54 7.23 -11.38
N LEU A 293 -11.64 6.34 -10.96
CA LEU A 293 -10.41 6.03 -11.66
C LEU A 293 -10.70 4.99 -12.75
N LYS A 294 -10.45 5.36 -13.99
CA LYS A 294 -10.66 4.46 -15.14
C LYS A 294 -9.59 3.38 -15.16
N ALA A 295 -9.96 2.22 -15.70
CA ALA A 295 -9.03 1.13 -15.93
C ALA A 295 -7.86 1.53 -16.83
N PHE A 296 -6.71 0.91 -16.61
CA PHE A 296 -5.45 1.22 -17.27
C PHE A 296 -5.51 1.05 -18.79
N ARG A 297 -6.34 0.13 -19.29
CA ARG A 297 -6.62 -0.05 -20.73
C ARG A 297 -7.15 1.20 -21.45
N HIS A 298 -7.74 2.16 -20.71
CA HIS A 298 -8.21 3.42 -21.26
C HIS A 298 -7.14 4.53 -21.25
N HIS A 299 -5.96 4.26 -20.66
CA HIS A 299 -4.84 5.19 -20.46
C HIS A 299 -3.55 4.65 -21.11
N LYS A 300 -3.65 4.05 -22.30
CA LYS A 300 -2.49 3.46 -23.01
C LYS A 300 -1.40 4.48 -23.34
N ASP A 301 -1.77 5.75 -23.47
CA ASP A 301 -0.82 6.85 -23.70
C ASP A 301 0.09 7.09 -22.48
N GLU A 302 -0.36 6.73 -21.28
CA GLU A 302 0.40 6.84 -20.03
C GLU A 302 1.29 5.62 -19.76
N LEU A 303 1.13 4.54 -20.54
CA LEU A 303 1.84 3.27 -20.30
C LEU A 303 3.35 3.44 -20.38
N LYS A 304 3.83 4.23 -21.33
CA LYS A 304 5.27 4.49 -21.47
C LYS A 304 5.85 5.13 -20.21
N LEU A 305 5.18 6.15 -19.68
CA LEU A 305 5.58 6.84 -18.46
C LEU A 305 5.57 5.90 -17.25
N TRP A 306 4.53 5.06 -17.12
CA TRP A 306 4.49 4.03 -16.08
C TRP A 306 5.65 3.05 -16.18
N VAL A 307 5.93 2.54 -17.39
CA VAL A 307 7.01 1.58 -17.62
C VAL A 307 8.37 2.19 -17.27
N GLU A 308 8.66 3.39 -17.74
CA GLU A 308 9.92 4.09 -17.45
C GLU A 308 10.08 4.36 -15.95
N TYR A 309 9.02 4.81 -15.29
CA TYR A 309 9.00 5.04 -13.84
C TYR A 309 9.23 3.75 -13.05
N LEU A 310 8.49 2.68 -13.36
CA LEU A 310 8.59 1.40 -12.66
C LEU A 310 9.96 0.75 -12.87
N ILE A 311 10.50 0.77 -14.09
CA ILE A 311 11.86 0.29 -14.36
C ILE A 311 12.87 1.07 -13.52
N SER A 312 12.77 2.41 -13.48
CA SER A 312 13.68 3.24 -12.70
C SER A 312 13.58 2.95 -11.19
N PHE A 313 12.35 2.85 -10.67
CA PHE A 313 12.06 2.53 -9.27
C PHE A 313 12.65 1.17 -8.86
N PHE A 314 12.37 0.12 -9.64
CA PHE A 314 12.89 -1.22 -9.34
C PHE A 314 14.38 -1.35 -9.60
N SER A 315 14.94 -0.66 -10.60
CA SER A 315 16.38 -0.62 -10.85
C SER A 315 17.13 -0.05 -9.66
N LEU A 316 16.62 1.03 -9.06
CA LEU A 316 17.18 1.60 -7.82
C LEU A 316 17.04 0.63 -6.65
N ARG A 317 15.85 0.04 -6.47
CA ARG A 317 15.56 -0.92 -5.39
C ARG A 317 16.47 -2.15 -5.42
N TYR A 318 16.75 -2.69 -6.61
CA TYR A 318 17.59 -3.88 -6.80
C TYR A 318 19.03 -3.57 -7.22
N GLN A 319 19.44 -2.30 -7.17
CA GLN A 319 20.79 -1.83 -7.52
C GLN A 319 21.26 -2.30 -8.92
N LYS A 320 20.35 -2.29 -9.90
CA LYS A 320 20.64 -2.62 -11.29
C LYS A 320 20.75 -1.35 -12.12
N SER A 321 21.67 -1.33 -13.10
CA SER A 321 21.75 -0.28 -14.11
C SER A 321 21.15 -0.81 -15.41
N LEU A 322 19.88 -0.50 -15.64
CA LEU A 322 19.17 -0.95 -16.85
C LEU A 322 19.13 0.17 -17.90
N LYS A 323 19.33 -0.22 -19.16
CA LYS A 323 19.13 0.66 -20.32
C LYS A 323 17.64 0.90 -20.58
N PRO A 324 17.30 1.99 -21.31
CA PRO A 324 15.93 2.22 -21.76
C PRO A 324 15.34 1.01 -22.49
N LEU A 325 14.04 0.77 -22.29
CA LEU A 325 13.33 -0.35 -22.88
C LEU A 325 13.28 -0.24 -24.42
N ASP A 326 13.45 -1.38 -25.10
CA ASP A 326 13.28 -1.44 -26.56
C ASP A 326 11.85 -1.05 -26.97
N SER A 327 11.76 -0.20 -28.00
CA SER A 327 10.49 0.21 -28.63
C SER A 327 9.58 -0.95 -29.05
N VAL A 328 10.14 -2.09 -29.43
CA VAL A 328 9.39 -3.29 -29.82
C VAL A 328 8.68 -3.90 -28.60
N ILE A 329 9.37 -3.99 -27.47
CA ILE A 329 8.80 -4.50 -26.22
C ILE A 329 7.74 -3.53 -25.71
N LEU A 330 8.00 -2.22 -25.76
CA LEU A 330 7.03 -1.22 -25.37
C LEU A 330 5.72 -1.33 -26.19
N ARG A 331 5.82 -1.54 -27.51
CA ARG A 331 4.64 -1.77 -28.36
C ARG A 331 3.89 -3.06 -27.97
N ALA A 332 4.60 -4.13 -27.64
CA ALA A 332 3.97 -5.37 -27.18
C ALA A 332 3.19 -5.15 -25.87
N LEU A 333 3.77 -4.41 -24.93
CA LEU A 333 3.10 -4.04 -23.67
C LEU A 333 1.88 -3.14 -23.91
N GLN A 334 1.90 -2.26 -24.92
CA GLN A 334 0.74 -1.42 -25.30
C GLN A 334 -0.44 -2.20 -25.88
N LEU A 335 -0.17 -3.32 -26.57
CA LEU A 335 -1.21 -4.16 -27.16
C LEU A 335 -1.94 -5.01 -26.11
N TYR A 336 -1.30 -5.29 -24.98
CA TYR A 336 -1.90 -6.07 -23.89
C TYR A 336 -3.04 -5.30 -23.19
N GLU A 337 -4.04 -6.04 -22.69
CA GLU A 337 -5.25 -5.44 -22.10
C GLU A 337 -5.09 -5.05 -20.62
N TRP A 338 -4.13 -5.64 -19.91
CA TRP A 338 -3.85 -5.36 -18.50
C TRP A 338 -5.07 -5.58 -17.57
N PRO A 339 -5.62 -6.80 -17.47
CA PRO A 339 -6.75 -7.10 -16.58
C PRO A 339 -6.46 -6.80 -15.10
N GLY A 340 -5.20 -6.89 -14.66
CA GLY A 340 -4.79 -6.51 -13.30
C GLY A 340 -4.25 -5.08 -13.20
N ASN A 341 -4.49 -4.25 -14.22
CA ASN A 341 -4.15 -2.83 -14.29
C ASN A 341 -2.66 -2.55 -13.94
N ILE A 342 -2.38 -1.49 -13.20
CA ILE A 342 -1.03 -1.04 -12.84
C ILE A 342 -0.35 -2.04 -11.88
N THR A 343 -1.10 -2.73 -11.02
CA THR A 343 -0.52 -3.78 -10.17
C THR A 343 0.06 -4.92 -11.00
N GLN A 344 -0.64 -5.38 -12.02
CA GLN A 344 -0.11 -6.39 -12.93
C GLN A 344 1.12 -5.87 -13.69
N LEU A 345 1.06 -4.64 -14.20
CA LEU A 345 2.21 -4.00 -14.86
C LEU A 345 3.43 -3.93 -13.94
N SER A 346 3.23 -3.47 -12.70
CA SER A 346 4.27 -3.37 -11.67
C SER A 346 4.92 -4.72 -11.41
N ASN A 347 4.14 -5.77 -11.17
CA ASN A 347 4.66 -7.11 -10.88
C ASN A 347 5.47 -7.68 -12.06
N ILE A 348 4.99 -7.44 -13.29
CA ILE A 348 5.65 -7.93 -14.50
C ILE A 348 6.98 -7.19 -14.72
N ILE A 349 7.00 -5.87 -14.53
CA ILE A 349 8.24 -5.09 -14.65
C ILE A 349 9.22 -5.45 -13.52
N GLU A 350 8.76 -5.57 -12.28
CA GLU A 350 9.57 -5.98 -11.15
C GLU A 350 10.27 -7.32 -11.42
N ASN A 351 9.50 -8.31 -11.88
CA ASN A 351 10.03 -9.63 -12.26
C ASN A 351 11.04 -9.52 -13.42
N ALA A 352 10.71 -8.74 -14.46
CA ALA A 352 11.62 -8.52 -15.58
C ALA A 352 12.96 -7.91 -15.12
N VAL A 353 12.92 -6.94 -14.20
CA VAL A 353 14.11 -6.33 -13.59
C VAL A 353 14.89 -7.36 -12.76
N ILE A 354 14.23 -8.20 -11.97
CA ILE A 354 14.88 -9.24 -11.15
C ILE A 354 15.58 -10.29 -12.02
N VAL A 355 14.90 -10.81 -13.04
CA VAL A 355 15.38 -11.90 -13.90
C VAL A 355 16.42 -11.42 -14.93
N ALA A 356 16.49 -10.12 -15.20
CA ALA A 356 17.49 -9.54 -16.09
C ALA A 356 18.92 -9.95 -15.70
N LYS A 357 19.58 -10.72 -16.57
CA LYS A 357 20.99 -11.13 -16.44
C LYS A 357 21.96 -10.12 -17.03
N THR A 358 21.46 -9.20 -17.84
CA THR A 358 22.21 -8.17 -18.54
C THR A 358 21.57 -6.81 -18.30
N ASP A 359 22.26 -5.75 -18.67
CA ASP A 359 21.79 -4.36 -18.53
C ASP A 359 20.65 -4.02 -19.51
N THR A 360 20.21 -4.96 -20.34
CA THR A 360 19.12 -4.80 -21.31
C THR A 360 17.98 -5.76 -21.03
N LEU A 361 16.76 -5.23 -20.93
CA LEU A 361 15.55 -6.03 -20.87
C LEU A 361 15.16 -6.52 -22.27
N THR A 362 15.02 -7.83 -22.41
CA THR A 362 14.57 -8.52 -23.63
C THR A 362 13.14 -9.02 -23.46
N ALA A 363 12.46 -9.37 -24.56
CA ALA A 363 11.10 -9.88 -24.51
C ALA A 363 10.94 -11.14 -23.63
N GLU A 364 11.98 -11.97 -23.53
CA GLU A 364 12.00 -13.18 -22.69
C GLU A 364 11.94 -12.87 -21.18
N ASN A 365 12.30 -11.64 -20.78
CA ASN A 365 12.18 -11.21 -19.39
C ASN A 365 10.73 -10.88 -18.99
N PHE A 366 9.83 -10.74 -19.95
CA PHE A 366 8.42 -10.40 -19.71
C PHE A 366 7.54 -11.64 -19.88
N VAL A 367 7.17 -12.26 -18.76
CA VAL A 367 6.18 -13.35 -18.76
C VAL A 367 4.78 -12.75 -18.61
N LEU A 368 4.13 -12.48 -19.73
CA LEU A 368 2.72 -12.05 -19.73
C LEU A 368 1.80 -13.28 -19.58
N PRO A 369 0.88 -13.31 -18.61
CA PRO A 369 -0.16 -14.33 -18.56
C PRO A 369 -0.97 -14.29 -19.85
N VAL A 370 -1.16 -15.43 -20.50
CA VAL A 370 -2.01 -15.52 -21.69
C VAL A 370 -3.45 -15.28 -21.26
N VAL A 371 -3.96 -14.08 -21.54
CA VAL A 371 -5.39 -13.78 -21.43
C VAL A 371 -6.00 -14.23 -22.74
N VAL A 372 -6.68 -15.37 -22.72
CA VAL A 372 -7.52 -15.78 -23.84
C VAL A 372 -8.72 -14.83 -23.83
N PRO A 373 -8.90 -13.96 -24.83
CA PRO A 373 -10.02 -13.05 -24.83
C PRO A 373 -11.32 -13.86 -24.87
N SER A 374 -12.25 -13.58 -23.97
CA SER A 374 -13.56 -14.24 -23.87
C SER A 374 -14.55 -13.77 -24.96
N SER A 375 -14.05 -13.38 -26.12
CA SER A 375 -14.90 -13.17 -27.30
C SER A 375 -14.99 -14.49 -28.07
N SER A 376 -16.21 -14.87 -28.48
CA SER A 376 -16.51 -16.11 -29.20
C SER A 376 -15.59 -16.39 -30.40
N VAL A 377 -15.09 -15.35 -31.08
CA VAL A 377 -14.18 -15.46 -32.23
C VAL A 377 -12.79 -16.00 -31.85
N HIS A 378 -12.33 -15.78 -30.62
CA HIS A 378 -11.00 -16.23 -30.15
C HIS A 378 -11.03 -17.64 -29.56
N GLN A 379 -12.12 -18.10 -28.96
CA GLN A 379 -12.28 -19.50 -28.55
C GLN A 379 -12.26 -20.46 -29.74
N ASP A 380 -12.82 -20.04 -30.88
CA ASP A 380 -12.76 -20.80 -32.13
C ASP A 380 -11.36 -20.87 -32.75
N LEU A 381 -10.44 -19.97 -32.40
CA LEU A 381 -9.05 -19.98 -32.89
C LEU A 381 -8.14 -20.91 -32.08
N PHE A 382 -8.35 -20.98 -30.76
CA PHE A 382 -7.56 -21.86 -29.87
C PHE A 382 -8.04 -23.32 -29.88
N SER A 383 -9.22 -23.60 -30.46
CA SER A 383 -9.71 -24.96 -30.71
C SER A 383 -9.14 -25.59 -32.00
N LEU A 384 -8.39 -24.82 -32.79
CA LEU A 384 -7.78 -25.25 -34.05
C LEU A 384 -6.37 -25.81 -33.85
N SER A 385 -5.91 -26.57 -34.84
CA SER A 385 -4.50 -26.91 -34.94
C SER A 385 -3.66 -25.63 -35.13
N LEU A 386 -2.41 -25.63 -34.64
CA LEU A 386 -1.48 -24.50 -34.81
C LEU A 386 -1.35 -24.06 -36.29
N THR A 387 -1.40 -25.03 -37.22
CA THR A 387 -1.33 -24.77 -38.66
C THR A 387 -2.55 -24.00 -39.17
N ASP A 388 -3.75 -24.34 -38.66
CA ASP A 388 -4.99 -23.70 -39.06
C ASP A 388 -5.18 -22.34 -38.38
N ALA A 389 -4.79 -22.23 -37.10
CA ALA A 389 -4.76 -20.95 -36.39
C ALA A 389 -3.80 -19.94 -37.05
N ARG A 390 -2.60 -20.38 -37.45
CA ARG A 390 -1.65 -19.55 -38.22
C ARG A 390 -2.25 -19.11 -39.56
N SER A 391 -2.93 -20.02 -40.26
CA SER A 391 -3.55 -19.70 -41.55
C SER A 391 -4.68 -18.68 -41.41
N MET A 392 -5.50 -18.79 -40.36
CA MET A 392 -6.54 -17.79 -40.08
C MET A 392 -5.94 -16.43 -39.72
N PHE A 393 -4.93 -16.40 -38.86
CA PHE A 393 -4.23 -15.16 -38.52
C PHE A 393 -3.64 -14.48 -39.76
N GLU A 394 -2.92 -15.24 -40.60
CA GLU A 394 -2.36 -14.72 -41.85
C GLU A 394 -3.46 -14.16 -42.77
N TYR A 395 -4.60 -14.83 -42.86
CA TYR A 395 -5.74 -14.37 -43.66
C TYR A 395 -6.32 -13.05 -43.14
N PHE A 396 -6.60 -12.96 -41.84
CA PHE A 396 -7.14 -11.74 -41.23
C PHE A 396 -6.16 -10.57 -41.32
N TYR A 397 -4.87 -10.85 -41.09
CA TYR A 397 -3.80 -9.84 -41.20
C TYR A 397 -3.71 -9.27 -42.63
N ILE A 398 -3.69 -10.14 -43.65
CA ILE A 398 -3.63 -9.70 -45.06
C ILE A 398 -4.94 -8.97 -45.45
N SER A 399 -6.09 -9.46 -45.00
CA SER A 399 -7.40 -8.84 -45.29
C SER A 399 -7.52 -7.44 -44.67
N TYR A 400 -7.05 -7.27 -43.43
CA TYR A 400 -7.00 -5.97 -42.76
C TYR A 400 -6.12 -4.98 -43.53
N ARG A 401 -4.89 -5.40 -43.91
CA ARG A 401 -3.98 -4.55 -44.70
C ARG A 401 -4.53 -4.20 -46.08
N LEU A 402 -5.25 -5.12 -46.72
CA LEU A 402 -5.94 -4.84 -47.99
C LEU A 402 -7.07 -3.83 -47.80
N SER A 403 -7.78 -3.86 -46.67
CA SER A 403 -8.84 -2.89 -46.37
C SER A 403 -8.28 -1.49 -46.08
N GLU A 404 -7.14 -1.37 -45.38
CA GLU A 404 -6.48 -0.08 -45.14
C GLU A 404 -6.00 0.60 -46.44
N GLU A 405 -5.57 -0.20 -47.42
CA GLU A 405 -4.96 0.28 -48.67
C GLU A 405 -5.94 0.28 -49.86
N ASN A 406 -7.26 0.29 -49.60
CA ASN A 406 -8.32 0.27 -50.62
C ASN A 406 -8.14 -0.83 -51.68
N GLY A 407 -7.67 -2.02 -51.26
CA GLY A 407 -7.46 -3.16 -52.15
C GLY A 407 -6.19 -3.11 -53.00
N ASN A 408 -5.27 -2.17 -52.77
CA ASN A 408 -4.03 -2.09 -53.54
C ASN A 408 -3.01 -3.18 -53.13
N VAL A 409 -3.12 -4.34 -53.78
CA VAL A 409 -2.27 -5.51 -53.54
C VAL A 409 -0.78 -5.23 -53.70
N SER A 410 -0.38 -4.27 -54.56
CA SER A 410 1.03 -3.95 -54.79
C SER A 410 1.67 -3.22 -53.60
N ILE A 411 0.92 -2.32 -52.96
CA ILE A 411 1.38 -1.59 -51.76
C ILE A 411 1.43 -2.53 -50.56
N VAL A 412 0.40 -3.36 -50.40
CA VAL A 412 0.33 -4.35 -49.32
C VAL A 412 1.45 -5.39 -49.44
N ALA A 413 1.73 -5.90 -50.64
CA ALA A 413 2.85 -6.83 -50.88
C ALA A 413 4.19 -6.24 -50.44
N ARG A 414 4.45 -4.98 -50.79
CA ARG A 414 5.67 -4.27 -50.38
C ARG A 414 5.76 -4.08 -48.86
N LYS A 415 4.66 -3.69 -48.21
CA LYS A 415 4.61 -3.48 -46.74
C LYS A 415 4.76 -4.77 -45.95
N ILE A 416 4.26 -5.89 -46.47
CA ILE A 416 4.37 -7.22 -45.85
C ILE A 416 5.71 -7.90 -46.18
N GLY A 417 6.49 -7.37 -47.13
CA GLY A 417 7.77 -7.93 -47.55
C GLY A 417 7.64 -9.14 -48.47
N MET A 418 6.55 -9.21 -49.25
CA MET A 418 6.29 -10.29 -50.20
C MET A 418 6.26 -9.77 -51.64
N GLU A 419 6.57 -10.63 -52.60
CA GLU A 419 6.36 -10.35 -54.01
C GLU A 419 4.85 -10.33 -54.34
N ARG A 420 4.41 -9.44 -55.25
CA ARG A 420 2.98 -9.30 -55.63
C ARG A 420 2.36 -10.63 -56.07
N SER A 421 3.08 -11.41 -56.88
CA SER A 421 2.58 -12.70 -57.37
C SER A 421 2.46 -13.74 -56.24
N ALA A 422 3.38 -13.74 -55.28
CA ALA A 422 3.35 -14.60 -54.10
C ALA A 422 2.20 -14.24 -53.15
N LEU A 423 1.92 -12.95 -52.97
CA LEU A 423 0.79 -12.50 -52.15
C LEU A 423 -0.55 -12.94 -52.75
N HIS A 424 -0.74 -12.84 -54.07
CA HIS A 424 -1.96 -13.33 -54.74
C HIS A 424 -2.19 -14.84 -54.53
N ARG A 425 -1.12 -15.65 -54.67
CA ARG A 425 -1.21 -17.10 -54.42
C ARG A 425 -1.52 -17.39 -52.96
N LYS A 426 -0.92 -16.65 -52.03
CA LYS A 426 -1.14 -16.82 -50.59
C LYS A 426 -2.57 -16.45 -50.20
N ILE A 427 -3.13 -15.36 -50.73
CA ILE A 427 -4.54 -14.98 -50.50
C ILE A 427 -5.48 -16.11 -50.96
N LYS A 428 -5.28 -16.65 -52.16
CA LYS A 428 -6.11 -17.72 -52.71
C LYS A 428 -6.02 -19.02 -51.88
N HIS A 429 -4.81 -19.42 -51.50
CA HIS A 429 -4.60 -20.60 -50.66
C HIS A 429 -5.24 -20.43 -49.26
N LEU A 430 -5.15 -19.24 -48.67
CA LEU A 430 -5.72 -18.94 -47.36
C LEU A 430 -7.26 -18.86 -47.40
N SER A 431 -7.86 -18.37 -48.50
CA SER A 431 -9.33 -18.39 -48.66
C SER A 431 -9.89 -19.81 -48.80
N GLU A 432 -9.25 -20.66 -49.62
CA GLU A 432 -9.66 -22.06 -49.80
C GLU A 432 -9.52 -22.87 -48.50
N ARG A 433 -8.47 -22.60 -47.72
CA ARG A 433 -8.26 -23.26 -46.42
C ARG A 433 -9.27 -22.81 -45.36
N ARG A 434 -9.68 -21.54 -45.37
CA ARG A 434 -10.72 -21.01 -44.49
C ARG A 434 -12.08 -21.66 -44.74
N GLU A 435 -12.46 -21.86 -46.00
CA GLU A 435 -13.70 -22.56 -46.38
C GLU A 435 -13.73 -23.99 -45.81
N LYS A 436 -12.63 -24.73 -45.96
CA LYS A 436 -12.49 -26.09 -45.40
C LYS A 436 -12.57 -26.14 -43.87
N ILE A 437 -12.08 -25.11 -43.17
CA ILE A 437 -12.16 -25.04 -41.71
C ILE A 437 -13.61 -24.73 -41.27
N ASN A 438 -14.29 -23.83 -41.97
CA ASN A 438 -15.71 -23.53 -41.71
C ASN A 438 -16.62 -24.73 -41.96
N GLU A 439 -16.34 -25.57 -42.97
CA GLU A 439 -17.06 -26.83 -43.19
C GLU A 439 -16.84 -27.85 -42.07
N LYS A 440 -15.60 -28.00 -41.58
CA LYS A 440 -15.29 -28.88 -40.45
C LYS A 440 -15.97 -28.45 -39.14
N ASN A 441 -16.07 -27.14 -38.90
CA ASN A 441 -16.75 -26.61 -37.72
C ASN A 441 -18.28 -26.77 -37.80
N LYS A 442 -18.89 -26.72 -38.99
CA LYS A 442 -20.32 -27.05 -39.18
C LYS A 442 -20.65 -28.51 -38.88
N ILE A 443 -19.77 -29.45 -39.23
CA ILE A 443 -19.97 -30.89 -38.96
C ILE A 443 -19.90 -31.21 -37.46
N ARG A 444 -19.09 -30.47 -36.69
CA ARG A 444 -18.99 -30.61 -35.23
C ARG A 444 -20.17 -30.01 -34.44
N ALA A 445 -21.01 -29.18 -35.06
CA ALA A 445 -22.18 -28.59 -34.40
C ALA A 445 -23.46 -29.45 -34.53
N PHE A 446 -23.39 -30.56 -35.30
CA PHE A 446 -24.50 -31.49 -35.56
C PHE A 446 -24.28 -32.88 -34.93
N VAL A 447 -23.22 -33.07 -34.15
CA VAL A 447 -22.96 -34.23 -33.29
C VAL A 447 -22.88 -33.71 -31.87
#